data_AF-A0A5N9DPU6-F1
#
_entry.id   AF-A0A5N9DPU6-F1
#
_cell.length_a   1.000
_cell.length_b   1.000
_cell.length_c   1.000
_cell.angle_alpha   90.00
_cell.angle_beta   90.00
_cell.angle_gamma   90.00
#
_symmetry.space_group_name_H-M   'P 1'
#
loop_
_entity.id
_entity.type
_entity.pdbx_description
1 polymer ?
#
loop_
_entity_poly.entity_id
_entity_poly.type
_entity_poly.pdbx_seq_one_letter_code
_entity_poly.pdbx_strand_id
1 'polypeptide(L)' 'MINRDIYSPFIWASIGFVVGLALGVSTVSVWILAIGFFAFLIWLNYLGQANENSEGWRFSAGPAFMMSWILGILINSLIN' A
#
# COMPACT_ATOMS: atom_id res chain seq x y z
N MET A 1 2.14 -5.71 23.42
CA MET A 1 1.83 -4.40 22.80
C MET A 1 2.24 -4.47 21.34
N ILE A 2 1.31 -4.27 20.40
CA ILE A 2 1.66 -4.20 18.98
C ILE A 2 2.15 -2.77 18.69
N ASN A 3 3.35 -2.62 18.13
CA ASN A 3 3.88 -1.33 17.70
C ASN A 3 2.96 -0.73 16.62
N ARG A 4 2.20 0.30 16.99
CA ARG A 4 1.31 1.04 16.08
C ARG A 4 2.05 1.67 14.90
N ASP A 5 3.34 1.92 15.06
CA ASP A 5 4.18 2.60 14.06
C ASP A 5 4.39 1.76 12.81
N ILE A 6 4.61 0.45 12.95
CA ILE A 6 4.88 -0.46 11.82
C ILE A 6 3.64 -0.63 10.94
N TYR A 7 2.43 -0.49 11.50
CA TYR A 7 1.17 -0.60 10.77
C TYR A 7 0.56 0.76 10.45
N SER A 8 1.32 1.86 10.55
CA SER A 8 0.81 3.20 10.27
C SER A 8 0.49 3.39 8.79
N PRO A 9 -0.78 3.64 8.41
CA PRO A 9 -1.16 3.87 7.03
C PRO A 9 -0.41 5.04 6.39
N PHE A 10 -0.02 6.05 7.18
CA PHE A 10 0.71 7.21 6.70
C PHE A 10 2.16 6.88 6.30
N ILE A 11 2.83 6.01 7.05
CA ILE A 11 4.19 5.56 6.72
C ILE A 11 4.15 4.75 5.43
N TRP A 12 3.22 3.79 5.35
CA TRP A 12 3.04 2.97 4.16
C TRP A 12 2.59 3.77 2.94
N ALA A 13 1.71 4.76 3.09
CA ALA A 13 1.37 5.68 2.01
C ALA A 13 2.61 6.44 1.50
N SER A 14 3.41 6.99 2.41
CA SER A 14 4.62 7.74 2.05
C SER A 14 5.61 6.87 1.26
N ILE A 15 5.80 5.62 1.68
CA ILE A 15 6.65 4.66 0.95
C ILE A 15 6.05 4.38 -0.43
N GLY A 16 4.76 4.05 -0.50
CA GLY A 16 4.07 3.77 -1.76
C GLY A 16 4.21 4.92 -2.75
N PHE A 17 3.99 6.15 -2.29
CA PHE A 17 4.14 7.37 -3.08
C PHE A 17 5.52 7.51 -3.72
N VAL A 18 6.58 7.40 -2.91
CA VAL A 18 7.96 7.54 -3.38
C VAL A 18 8.29 6.48 -4.41
N VAL A 19 7.86 5.23 -4.17
CA VAL A 19 8.12 4.14 -5.11
C VAL A 19 7.35 4.34 -6.43
N GLY A 20 6.08 4.76 -6.37
CA GLY A 20 5.30 5.08 -7.56
C GLY A 20 5.85 6.25 -8.36
N LEU A 21 6.32 7.30 -7.68
CA LEU A 21 7.03 8.41 -8.31
C LEU A 21 8.32 7.96 -9.00
N ALA A 22 9.08 7.05 -8.39
CA ALA A 22 10.36 6.59 -8.93
C ALA A 22 10.20 5.64 -10.12
N LEU A 23 9.19 4.76 -10.09
CA LEU A 23 8.98 3.76 -11.15
C LEU A 23 8.11 4.26 -12.31
N GLY A 24 7.32 5.32 -12.11
CA GLY A 24 6.45 5.91 -13.11
C GLY A 24 5.46 4.91 -13.72
N VAL A 25 4.93 5.25 -14.91
CA VAL A 25 3.98 4.38 -15.63
C VAL A 25 4.73 3.28 -16.39
N SER A 26 5.37 2.38 -15.65
CA SER A 26 6.11 1.25 -16.21
C SER A 26 5.34 -0.07 -16.06
N THR A 27 5.53 -0.97 -17.03
CA THR A 27 4.99 -2.35 -16.96
C THR A 27 5.41 -3.05 -15.67
N VAL A 28 6.64 -2.81 -15.21
CA VAL A 28 7.16 -3.35 -13.94
C VAL A 28 6.36 -2.82 -12.75
N SER A 29 6.09 -1.51 -12.68
CA SER A 29 5.31 -0.92 -11.60
C SER A 29 3.90 -1.51 -11.51
N VAL A 30 3.25 -1.73 -12.66
CA VAL A 30 1.91 -2.32 -12.72
C VAL A 30 1.92 -3.76 -12.22
N TRP A 31 2.90 -4.57 -12.61
CA TRP A 31 3.03 -5.95 -12.12
C TRP A 31 3.29 -6.00 -10.61
N ILE A 32 4.12 -5.11 -10.06
CA ILE A 32 4.37 -5.05 -8.62
C ILE A 32 3.08 -4.70 -7.87
N LEU A 33 2.31 -3.72 -8.36
CA LEU A 33 1.00 -3.40 -7.76
C LEU A 33 0.04 -4.58 -7.82
N ALA A 34 -0.08 -5.27 -8.96
CA ALA A 34 -0.95 -6.43 -9.11
C ALA A 34 -0.60 -7.55 -8.12
N ILE A 35 0.69 -7.86 -7.97
CA ILE A 35 1.19 -8.83 -6.98
C ILE A 35 0.90 -8.34 -5.56
N GLY A 36 1.09 -7.04 -5.28
CA GLY A 36 0.79 -6.43 -3.99
C GLY A 36 -0.68 -6.54 -3.59
N PHE A 37 -1.60 -6.28 -4.52
CA PHE A 37 -3.04 -6.46 -4.31
C PHE A 37 -3.38 -7.93 -4.00
N PHE A 38 -2.80 -8.87 -4.76
CA PHE A 38 -3.04 -10.29 -4.55
C PHE A 38 -2.49 -10.77 -3.19
N ALA A 39 -1.27 -10.35 -2.83
CA ALA A 39 -0.68 -10.63 -1.53
C ALA A 39 -1.49 -10.03 -0.37
N PHE A 40 -2.05 -8.83 -0.55
CA PHE A 40 -2.93 -8.21 0.43
C PHE A 40 -4.21 -9.03 0.65
N LEU A 41 -4.85 -9.53 -0.41
CA LEU A 41 -6.03 -10.40 -0.29
C LEU A 41 -5.71 -11.71 0.46
N ILE A 42 -4.57 -12.33 0.14
CA ILE A 42 -4.09 -13.52 0.86
C ILE A 42 -3.86 -13.19 2.34
N TRP A 43 -3.22 -12.06 2.64
CA TRP A 43 -2.95 -11.62 4.00
C TRP A 43 -4.24 -11.40 4.82
N LEU A 44 -5.27 -10.81 4.20
CA LEU A 44 -6.58 -10.66 4.82
C LEU A 44 -7.23 -12.01 5.13
N ASN A 45 -7.09 -12.99 4.23
CA ASN A 45 -7.61 -14.33 4.46
C ASN A 45 -6.93 -15.00 5.67
N TYR A 46 -5.63 -14.74 5.89
CA TYR A 46 -4.89 -15.27 7.04
C TYR A 46 -5.18 -14.57 8.37
N LEU A 47 -5.55 -13.29 8.38
CA LEU A 47 -5.77 -12.51 9.61
C LEU A 47 -6.97 -12.97 10.46
N GLY A 48 -7.90 -13.74 9.88
CA GLY A 48 -9.00 -14.35 10.62
C GLY A 48 -10.04 -13.34 11.11
N GLN A 49 -10.55 -13.52 12.34
CA GLN A 49 -11.60 -12.65 12.88
C GLN A 49 -11.09 -11.27 13.26
N ALA A 50 -11.98 -10.34 12.99
CA ALA A 50 -11.78 -8.93 13.18
C ALA A 50 -11.55 -8.52 14.64
N ASN A 51 -10.52 -7.70 14.91
CA ASN A 51 -10.31 -7.06 16.21
C ASN A 51 -10.64 -5.57 16.12
N GLU A 52 -11.83 -5.24 16.62
CA GLU A 52 -12.51 -3.95 16.55
C GLU A 52 -11.60 -2.74 16.90
N ASN A 53 -10.65 -2.92 17.82
CA ASN A 53 -9.83 -1.81 18.34
C ASN A 53 -8.57 -1.49 17.51
N SER A 54 -8.14 -2.36 16.60
CA SER A 54 -6.83 -2.18 15.91
C SER A 54 -6.81 -2.60 14.45
N GLU A 55 -7.85 -3.27 13.98
CA GLU A 55 -7.85 -3.85 12.66
C GLU A 55 -8.05 -2.83 11.55
N GLY A 56 -8.87 -1.79 11.75
CA GLY A 56 -9.01 -0.73 10.75
C GLY A 56 -7.67 -0.07 10.41
N TRP A 57 -6.79 0.08 11.40
CA TRP A 57 -5.44 0.62 11.23
C TRP A 57 -4.51 -0.34 10.48
N ARG A 58 -4.56 -1.64 10.80
CA ARG A 58 -3.77 -2.67 10.09
C ARG A 58 -4.25 -2.91 8.67
N PHE A 59 -5.56 -2.93 8.47
CA PHE A 59 -6.21 -3.12 7.19
C PHE A 59 -5.86 -1.96 6.25
N SER A 60 -5.94 -0.72 6.74
CA SER A 60 -5.74 0.47 5.91
C SER A 60 -4.29 0.67 5.44
N ALA A 61 -3.29 0.07 6.08
CA ALA A 61 -1.90 0.19 5.67
C ALA A 61 -1.64 -0.30 4.23
N GLY A 62 -2.17 -1.46 3.85
CA GLY A 62 -2.01 -2.03 2.50
C GLY A 62 -2.65 -1.17 1.40
N PRO A 63 -3.96 -0.86 1.48
CA PRO A 63 -4.63 0.03 0.55
C PRO A 63 -4.01 1.42 0.50
N ALA A 64 -3.59 1.99 1.65
CA ALA A 64 -2.93 3.29 1.68
C ALA A 64 -1.62 3.29 0.88
N PHE A 65 -0.79 2.25 1.03
CA PHE A 65 0.41 2.06 0.20
C PHE A 65 0.08 2.01 -1.29
N MET A 66 -0.88 1.16 -1.68
CA MET A 66 -1.21 0.94 -3.09
C MET A 66 -1.83 2.18 -3.75
N MET A 67 -2.74 2.86 -3.06
CA MET A 67 -3.37 4.08 -3.57
C MET A 67 -2.37 5.23 -3.68
N SER A 68 -1.48 5.37 -2.70
CA SER A 68 -0.46 6.42 -2.74
C SER A 68 0.60 6.13 -3.82
N TRP A 69 0.92 4.88 -4.08
CA TRP A 69 1.75 4.48 -5.21
C TRP A 69 1.11 4.87 -6.54
N ILE A 70 -0.18 4.56 -6.75
CA ILE A 70 -0.91 4.98 -7.96
C ILE A 70 -0.84 6.50 -8.12
N LEU A 71 -1.02 7.26 -7.03
CA LEU A 71 -0.85 8.72 -7.06
C LEU A 71 0.57 9.14 -7.49
N GLY A 72 1.61 8.45 -7.00
CA GLY A 72 2.99 8.69 -7.42
C GLY A 72 3.21 8.45 -8.92
N ILE A 73 2.62 7.38 -9.47
CA ILE A 73 2.66 7.11 -10.92
C ILE A 73 2.01 8.25 -11.70
N LEU A 74 0.82 8.69 -11.27
CA LEU A 74 0.08 9.77 -11.92
C LEU A 74 0.88 11.06 -11.95
N ILE A 75 1.50 11.45 -10.82
CA ILE A 75 2.32 12.66 -10.74
C ILE A 75 3.57 12.53 -11.61
N ASN A 76 4.25 11.39 -11.57
CA ASN A 76 5.42 11.15 -12.43
C ASN A 76 5.06 11.33 -13.92
N SER A 77 3.90 10.83 -14.35
CA SER A 77 3.39 10.95 -15.72
C SER A 77 2.95 12.36 -16.11
N LEU A 78 2.71 13.26 -15.15
CA LEU A 78 2.42 14.67 -15.44
C LEU A 78 3.70 15.50 -15.60
N ILE A 79 4.79 15.04 -14.98
CA ILE A 79 6.07 15.76 -14.97
C ILE A 79 6.97 15.35 -16.14
N ASN A 80 6.96 14.06 -16.49
CA ASN A 80 7.78 13.47 -17.56
C ASN A 80 6.91 13.08 -18.76
#